data_AF-A0A963M7H6-F1
#
_entry.id   AF-A0A963M7H6-F1
#
_cell.length_a   1.000
_cell.length_b   1.000
_cell.length_c   1.000
_cell.angle_alpha   90.00
_cell.angle_beta   90.00
_cell.angle_gamma   90.00
#
_symmetry.space_group_name_H-M   'P 1'
#
loop_
_entity.id
_entity.type
_entity.pdbx_description
1 polymer ?
#
loop_
_entity_poly.entity_id
_entity_poly.type
_entity_poly.pdbx_seq_one_letter_code
_entity_poly.pdbx_strand_id
1 'polypeptide(L)' 'PGHDRRYAIDARKLERELGWRPAETFETGIRKTVAWYLANPDWVQGVQSGAYRDWVAAQYGATSAA' A
#
# COMPACT_ATOMS: atom_id res chain seq x y z
N PRO A 1 -5.73 15.27 -3.07
CA PRO A 1 -4.28 15.62 -3.15
C PRO A 1 -3.70 15.82 -1.73
N GLY A 2 -3.02 14.79 -1.22
CA GLY A 2 -2.45 14.73 0.14
C GLY A 2 -1.03 14.17 0.09
N HIS A 3 -0.14 14.88 -0.58
CA HIS A 3 1.26 14.49 -0.76
C HIS A 3 2.15 15.40 0.08
N ASP A 4 1.99 15.34 1.40
CA ASP A 4 3.00 15.90 2.28
C ASP A 4 4.35 15.28 1.94
N ARG A 5 5.38 16.11 1.95
CA ARG A 5 6.69 15.74 1.40
C ARG A 5 7.42 14.70 2.25
N ARG A 6 7.07 14.57 3.53
CA ARG A 6 7.77 13.70 4.46
C ARG A 6 6.87 13.24 5.59
N TYR A 7 6.85 11.93 5.79
CA TYR A 7 6.33 11.28 6.99
C TYR A 7 7.47 10.51 7.66
N ALA A 8 7.59 10.64 8.98
CA ALA A 8 8.51 9.87 9.80
C ALA A 8 7.91 9.67 11.19
N ILE A 9 7.90 8.44 11.69
CA ILE A 9 7.34 8.07 13.00
C ILE A 9 8.48 7.57 13.90
N ASP A 10 8.49 8.03 15.15
CA ASP A 10 9.37 7.51 16.20
C ASP A 10 8.61 6.51 17.08
N ALA A 11 8.96 5.22 16.98
CA ALA A 11 8.29 4.14 17.69
C ALA A 11 8.93 3.78 19.05
N ARG A 12 9.93 4.54 19.53
CA ARG A 12 10.69 4.19 20.74
C ARG A 12 9.85 4.08 22.01
N LYS A 13 8.70 4.77 22.09
CA LYS A 13 7.77 4.63 23.22
C LYS A 13 7.16 3.22 23.25
N LEU A 14 6.68 2.76 22.10
CA LEU A 14 6.06 1.45 21.93
C LEU A 14 7.06 0.33 22.22
N GLU A 15 8.29 0.48 21.75
CA GLU A 15 9.39 -0.47 22.01
C GLU A 15 9.72 -0.57 23.50
N ARG A 16 9.85 0.57 24.20
CA ARG A 16 10.24 0.58 25.62
C ARG A 16 9.13 0.10 26.55
N GLU A 17 7.90 0.51 26.29
CA GLU A 17 6.79 0.29 27.22
C GLU A 17 6.13 -1.07 27.00
N LEU A 18 6.07 -1.54 25.75
CA LEU A 18 5.39 -2.79 25.39
C LEU A 18 6.33 -3.87 24.85
N GLY A 19 7.63 -3.59 24.70
CA GLY A 19 8.58 -4.54 24.12
C GLY A 19 8.32 -4.85 22.63
N TRP A 20 7.44 -4.09 21.97
CA TRP A 20 7.08 -4.32 20.59
C TRP A 20 8.28 -4.08 19.67
N ARG A 21 8.41 -4.91 18.64
CA ARG A 21 9.34 -4.71 17.52
C ARG A 21 8.66 -5.15 16.22
N PRO A 22 8.97 -4.52 15.08
CA PRO A 22 8.47 -4.98 13.79
C PRO A 22 9.03 -6.38 13.49
N ALA A 23 8.14 -7.29 13.07
CA ALA A 23 8.56 -8.64 12.65
C ALA A 23 9.17 -8.64 11.24
N GLU A 24 8.85 -7.63 10.41
CA GLU A 24 9.31 -7.50 9.04
C GLU A 24 10.20 -6.28 8.86
N THR A 25 11.22 -6.42 8.02
CA THR A 25 11.90 -5.29 7.38
C THR A 25 11.11 -4.85 6.16
N PHE A 26 11.44 -3.68 5.60
CA PHE A 26 10.82 -3.26 4.33
C PHE A 26 11.04 -4.29 3.21
N GLU A 27 12.27 -4.81 3.07
CA GLU A 27 12.62 -5.78 2.03
C GLU A 27 11.81 -7.08 2.13
N THR A 28 11.70 -7.61 3.34
CA THR A 28 10.95 -8.86 3.58
C THR A 28 9.46 -8.66 3.41
N GLY A 29 8.93 -7.54 3.91
CA GLY A 29 7.54 -7.14 3.75
C GLY A 29 7.15 -6.93 2.28
N ILE A 30 7.92 -6.15 1.51
CA ILE A 30 7.56 -5.86 0.11
C ILE A 30 7.60 -7.12 -0.76
N ARG A 31 8.55 -8.03 -0.51
CA ARG A 31 8.60 -9.34 -1.18
C ARG A 31 7.35 -10.16 -0.89
N LYS A 32 6.94 -10.25 0.37
CA LYS A 32 5.72 -10.97 0.79
C LYS A 32 4.47 -10.34 0.20
N THR A 33 4.40 -9.01 0.14
CA THR A 33 3.29 -8.29 -0.50
C THR A 33 3.17 -8.68 -1.97
N VAL A 34 4.26 -8.61 -2.75
CA VAL A 34 4.23 -9.00 -4.17
C VAL A 34 3.81 -10.46 -4.35
N ALA A 35 4.40 -11.36 -3.55
CA ALA A 35 4.05 -12.78 -3.58
C ALA A 35 2.57 -13.01 -3.28
N TRP A 36 2.00 -12.27 -2.32
CA TRP A 36 0.59 -12.34 -1.98
C TRP A 36 -0.30 -11.92 -3.15
N TYR A 37 0.00 -10.81 -3.83
CA TYR A 37 -0.78 -10.37 -5.00
C TYR A 37 -0.77 -11.42 -6.12
N LEU A 38 0.38 -12.04 -6.39
CA LEU A 38 0.51 -13.10 -7.39
C LEU A 38 -0.29 -14.36 -7.00
N ALA A 39 -0.37 -14.66 -5.71
CA ALA A 39 -1.09 -15.82 -5.20
C ALA A 39 -2.61 -15.62 -5.04
N ASN A 40 -3.11 -14.37 -5.12
CA ASN A 40 -4.52 -14.06 -4.83
C ASN A 40 -5.23 -13.30 -5.99
N PRO A 41 -5.19 -13.82 -7.24
CA PRO A 41 -5.77 -13.11 -8.38
C PRO A 41 -7.28 -12.91 -8.25
N ASP A 42 -8.02 -13.89 -7.75
CA ASP A 42 -9.48 -13.81 -7.62
C ASP A 42 -9.90 -12.69 -6.66
N TRP A 43 -9.17 -12.55 -5.54
CA TRP A 43 -9.40 -11.46 -4.60
C TRP A 43 -9.15 -10.10 -5.27
N VAL A 44 -8.04 -9.99 -6.01
CA VAL A 44 -7.68 -8.76 -6.72
C VAL A 44 -8.77 -8.39 -7.74
N GLN A 45 -9.26 -9.36 -8.52
CA GLN A 45 -10.35 -9.11 -9.48
C GLN A 45 -11.65 -8.70 -8.79
N GLY A 46 -11.99 -9.30 -7.65
CA GLY A 46 -13.20 -8.97 -6.90
C GLY A 46 -13.26 -7.52 -6.41
N VAL A 47 -12.10 -6.96 -6.01
CA VAL A 47 -12.02 -5.58 -5.50
C VAL A 47 -11.84 -4.52 -6.59
N GLN A 48 -11.48 -4.91 -7.82
CA GLN A 48 -11.26 -3.98 -8.94
C GLN A 48 -12.54 -3.65 -9.73
N SER A 49 -13.72 -3.90 -9.17
CA SER A 49 -14.99 -3.74 -9.89
C SER A 49 -15.46 -2.28 -9.97
N GLY A 50 -16.29 -1.99 -11.00
CA GLY A 50 -17.08 -0.76 -11.22
C GLY A 50 -16.47 0.53 -10.67
N ALA A 51 -16.86 0.88 -9.45
CA ALA A 51 -16.47 2.12 -8.77
C ALA A 51 -14.94 2.30 -8.68
N TYR A 52 -14.16 1.24 -8.53
CA TYR A 52 -12.69 1.34 -8.53
C TYR A 52 -12.17 1.82 -9.88
N ARG A 53 -12.67 1.25 -10.99
CA ARG A 53 -12.25 1.62 -12.35
C ARG A 53 -12.68 3.04 -12.71
N ASP A 54 -13.90 3.42 -12.32
CA ASP A 54 -14.40 4.77 -12.55
C ASP A 54 -13.59 5.81 -11.76
N TRP A 55 -13.24 5.49 -10.50
CA TRP A 55 -12.36 6.33 -9.69
C TRP A 55 -10.97 6.47 -10.31
N VAL A 56 -10.37 5.37 -10.77
CA VAL A 56 -9.07 5.40 -11.46
C VAL A 56 -9.16 6.27 -12.72
N ALA A 57 -10.21 6.12 -13.53
CA ALA A 57 -10.42 6.93 -14.72
C ALA A 57 -10.58 8.42 -14.39
N ALA A 58 -11.32 8.76 -13.32
CA ALA A 58 -11.48 10.14 -12.89
C ALA A 58 -10.19 10.78 -12.38
N GLN A 59 -9.33 10.03 -11.68
CA GLN A 59 -8.08 10.54 -11.11
C GLN A 59 -6.90 10.52 -12.08
N TYR A 60 -6.85 9.55 -13.01
CA TYR A 60 -5.68 9.27 -13.85
C TYR A 60 -5.99 9.21 -15.35
N GLY A 61 -7.27 9.20 -15.77
CA GLY A 61 -7.67 9.03 -17.17
C GLY A 61 -7.35 10.21 -18.09
N ALA A 62 -7.00 11.37 -17.54
CA ALA A 62 -6.63 12.57 -18.29
C ALA A 62 -5.10 12.75 -18.48
N THR A 63 -4.32 11.67 -18.50
CA THR A 63 -2.88 11.76 -18.79
C THR A 63 -2.36 10.56 -19.58
N SER A 64 -2.82 10.43 -20.83
CA SER A 64 -1.99 9.90 -21.93
C SER A 64 -1.99 10.90 -23.07
N ALA A 65 -1.34 12.03 -22.88
CA ALA A 65 -0.92 12.91 -23.96
C ALA A 65 0.56 13.22 -23.73
N ALA A 66 1.40 12.34 -24.29
CA ALA A 66 2.75 12.64 -24.72
C ALA A 66 2.78 12.39 -26.23
#